data_AF-A0A7J8J5R7-F1
#
_entry.id   AF-A0A7J8J5R7-F1
#
_cell.length_a   1.000
_cell.length_b   1.000
_cell.length_c   1.000
_cell.angle_alpha   90.00
_cell.angle_beta   90.00
_cell.angle_gamma   90.00
#
_symmetry.space_group_name_H-M   'P 1'
#
loop_
_entity.id
_entity.type
_entity.pdbx_description
1 polymer ?
#
loop_
_entity_poly.entity_id
_entity_poly.type
_entity_poly.pdbx_seq_one_letter_code
_entity_poly.pdbx_strand_id
1 'polypeptide(L)'
;MAPLFTARIQLLLLQAMGFLIGLIGQAARAFGGPKFGSMTTPPVTEPLLLLSGVQLAKLIRQRKVKCIDVVQAYINRIVEVNPLINGIVKYRFEAAKKEAHAVDKKLAEKQEDDATLEKKWPFLGVPLTVKEAFQLQGTVLCIFFL
;
A
#
# COMPACT_ATOMS: atom_id res chain seq x y z
N MET A 1 -15.14 57.25 15.24
CA MET A 1 -16.18 57.28 14.18
C MET A 1 -15.47 57.26 12.83
N ALA A 2 -15.35 56.10 12.19
CA ALA A 2 -14.80 56.04 10.83
C ALA A 2 -15.77 56.78 9.88
N PRO A 3 -15.28 57.68 9.00
CA PRO A 3 -16.16 58.48 8.16
C PRO A 3 -16.96 57.57 7.22
N LEU A 4 -18.25 57.83 7.07
CA LEU A 4 -19.20 57.02 6.28
C LEU A 4 -18.74 56.75 4.83
N PHE A 5 -17.81 57.58 4.33
CA PHE A 5 -17.15 57.49 3.03
C PHE A 5 -16.16 56.31 2.92
N THR A 6 -15.37 56.04 3.97
CA THR A 6 -14.39 54.93 3.96
C THR A 6 -15.09 53.58 4.02
N ALA A 7 -16.23 53.49 4.73
CA ALA A 7 -17.05 52.27 4.79
C ALA A 7 -17.65 51.89 3.43
N ARG A 8 -18.11 52.88 2.64
CA ARG A 8 -18.63 52.65 1.28
C ARG A 8 -17.54 52.19 0.31
N ILE A 9 -16.35 52.77 0.40
CA ILE A 9 -15.19 52.36 -0.41
C ILE A 9 -14.71 50.95 -0.01
N GLN A 10 -14.65 50.64 1.29
CA GLN A 10 -14.33 49.29 1.77
C GLN A 10 -15.33 48.24 1.27
N LEU A 11 -16.63 48.56 1.28
CA LEU A 11 -17.66 47.64 0.82
C LEU A 11 -17.52 47.35 -0.69
N LEU A 12 -17.23 48.38 -1.50
CA LEU A 12 -16.98 48.23 -2.93
C LEU A 12 -15.72 47.40 -3.22
N LEU A 13 -14.65 47.59 -2.44
CA LEU A 13 -13.42 46.78 -2.54
C LEU A 13 -13.67 45.30 -2.19
N LEU A 14 -14.44 45.02 -1.13
CA LEU A 14 -14.85 43.65 -0.76
C LEU A 14 -15.70 42.98 -1.84
N GLN A 15 -16.63 43.72 -2.46
CA GLN A 15 -17.45 43.21 -3.57
C GLN A 15 -16.61 42.92 -4.82
N ALA A 16 -15.65 43.80 -5.16
CA ALA A 16 -14.75 43.60 -6.29
C ALA A 16 -13.84 42.37 -6.09
N MET A 17 -13.31 42.17 -4.87
CA MET A 17 -12.53 40.98 -4.53
C MET A 17 -13.38 39.70 -4.66
N GLY A 18 -14.61 39.70 -4.16
CA GLY A 18 -15.53 38.56 -4.28
C GLY A 18 -15.82 38.21 -5.74
N PHE A 19 -16.02 39.22 -6.58
CA PHE A 19 -16.22 39.05 -8.03
C PHE A 19 -14.98 38.45 -8.70
N LEU A 20 -13.78 38.93 -8.36
CA LEU A 20 -12.52 38.43 -8.90
C LEU A 20 -12.26 36.96 -8.50
N ILE A 21 -12.50 36.61 -7.23
CA ILE A 21 -12.42 35.23 -6.73
C ILE A 21 -13.44 34.34 -7.46
N GLY A 22 -14.66 34.85 -7.69
CA GLY A 22 -15.69 34.16 -8.46
C GLY A 22 -15.27 33.88 -9.91
N LEU A 23 -14.66 34.86 -10.59
CA LEU A 23 -14.13 34.68 -11.94
C LEU A 23 -13.00 33.66 -12.01
N ILE A 24 -12.07 33.69 -11.04
CA ILE A 24 -10.99 32.70 -10.93
C ILE A 24 -11.58 31.30 -10.70
N GLY A 25 -12.58 31.17 -9.84
CA GLY A 25 -13.29 29.92 -9.59
C GLY A 25 -14.05 29.40 -10.81
N GLN A 26 -14.68 30.28 -11.59
CA GLN A 26 -15.35 29.92 -12.84
C GLN A 26 -14.35 29.49 -13.93
N ALA A 27 -13.22 30.20 -14.07
CA ALA A 27 -12.15 29.82 -14.97
C ALA A 27 -11.54 28.46 -14.58
N ALA A 28 -11.27 28.22 -13.29
CA ALA A 28 -10.75 26.94 -12.79
C ALA A 28 -11.71 25.77 -13.07
N ARG A 29 -13.04 25.99 -13.01
CA ARG A 29 -14.04 24.99 -13.39
C ARG A 29 -14.10 24.76 -14.91
N ALA A 30 -13.95 25.82 -15.71
CA ALA A 30 -13.94 25.75 -17.17
C ALA A 30 -12.70 25.06 -17.74
N PHE A 31 -11.55 25.17 -17.06
CA PHE A 31 -10.32 24.47 -17.45
C PHE A 31 -10.34 22.96 -17.20
N GLY A 32 -11.41 22.42 -16.61
CA GLY A 32 -11.53 21.01 -16.27
C GLY A 32 -10.60 20.68 -15.10
N GLY A 33 -11.18 20.30 -13.96
CA GLY A 33 -10.39 19.71 -12.88
C GLY A 33 -9.57 18.51 -13.40
N PRO A 34 -8.51 18.10 -12.69
CA PRO A 34 -7.71 16.95 -13.09
C PRO A 34 -8.65 15.78 -13.38
N LYS A 35 -8.68 15.33 -14.64
CA LYS A 35 -9.36 14.12 -15.01
C LYS A 35 -8.62 13.00 -14.30
N PHE A 36 -9.14 12.54 -13.17
CA PHE A 36 -8.73 11.28 -12.58
C PHE A 36 -9.16 10.20 -13.57
N GLY A 37 -8.29 9.92 -14.54
CA GLY A 37 -8.45 8.77 -15.40
C GLY A 37 -8.58 7.55 -14.51
N SER A 38 -9.55 6.68 -14.80
CA SER A 38 -9.62 5.37 -14.19
C SER A 38 -8.33 4.63 -14.59
N MET A 39 -7.36 4.63 -13.68
CA MET A 39 -6.13 3.87 -13.83
C MET A 39 -6.48 2.42 -13.51
N THR A 40 -6.82 1.65 -14.55
CA THR A 40 -7.05 0.21 -14.42
C THR A 40 -5.72 -0.47 -14.17
N THR A 41 -5.63 -1.28 -13.12
CA THR A 41 -4.43 -2.05 -12.84
C THR A 41 -4.24 -3.16 -13.88
N PRO A 42 -2.98 -3.49 -14.26
CA PRO A 42 -2.73 -4.62 -15.13
C PRO A 42 -3.30 -5.92 -14.54
N PRO A 43 -3.78 -6.87 -15.36
CA PRO A 43 -4.28 -8.15 -14.88
C PRO A 43 -3.17 -8.91 -14.13
N VAL A 44 -3.57 -9.77 -13.20
CA VAL A 44 -2.63 -10.62 -12.46
C VAL A 44 -2.18 -11.75 -13.38
N THR A 45 -0.88 -11.84 -13.63
CA THR A 45 -0.26 -12.88 -14.46
C THR A 45 0.35 -14.01 -13.65
N GLU A 46 0.79 -13.72 -12.42
CA GLU A 46 1.51 -14.66 -11.56
C GLU A 46 0.53 -15.53 -10.75
N PRO A 47 0.50 -16.87 -10.94
CA PRO A 47 -0.47 -17.75 -10.29
C PRO A 47 -0.36 -17.76 -8.76
N LEU A 48 0.83 -17.56 -8.20
CA LEU A 48 1.03 -17.51 -6.74
C LEU A 48 0.22 -16.40 -6.07
N LEU A 49 -0.07 -15.31 -6.80
CA LEU A 49 -0.84 -14.17 -6.30
C LEU A 49 -2.35 -14.45 -6.25
N LEU A 50 -2.82 -15.53 -6.89
CA LEU A 50 -4.22 -15.94 -6.91
C LEU A 50 -4.57 -16.94 -5.81
N LEU A 51 -3.57 -17.43 -5.08
CA LEU A 51 -3.74 -18.39 -4.00
C LEU A 51 -4.11 -17.68 -2.69
N SER A 52 -4.95 -18.31 -1.88
CA SER A 52 -5.24 -17.81 -0.52
C SER A 52 -4.02 -17.99 0.39
N GLY A 53 -3.95 -17.17 1.46
CA GLY A 53 -2.85 -17.27 2.43
C GLY A 53 -2.71 -18.66 3.05
N VAL A 54 -3.82 -19.33 3.35
CA VAL A 54 -3.81 -20.71 3.89
C VAL A 54 -3.26 -21.70 2.86
N GLN A 55 -3.60 -21.54 1.58
CA GLN A 55 -3.06 -22.37 0.50
C GLN A 55 -1.56 -22.14 0.31
N LEU A 56 -1.11 -20.87 0.32
CA LEU A 56 0.31 -20.54 0.25
C LEU A 56 1.09 -21.15 1.42
N ALA A 57 0.61 -20.96 2.65
CA ALA A 57 1.26 -21.51 3.85
C ALA A 57 1.39 -23.05 3.76
N LYS A 58 0.33 -23.72 3.32
CA LYS A 58 0.34 -25.17 3.08
C LYS A 58 1.37 -25.57 2.02
N LEU A 59 1.43 -24.87 0.89
CA LEU A 59 2.40 -25.16 -0.17
C LEU A 59 3.85 -24.95 0.29
N ILE A 60 4.10 -23.92 1.09
CA ILE A 60 5.40 -23.60 1.66
C ILE A 60 5.82 -24.68 2.66
N ARG A 61 4.95 -25.06 3.61
CA ARG A 61 5.25 -26.16 4.56
C ARG A 61 5.51 -27.50 3.85
N GLN A 62 4.76 -27.76 2.77
CA GLN A 62 4.94 -28.93 1.90
C GLN A 62 6.16 -28.80 0.97
N ARG A 63 6.88 -27.68 0.98
CA ARG A 63 8.08 -27.40 0.17
C ARG A 63 7.83 -27.49 -1.34
N LYS A 64 6.57 -27.30 -1.75
CA LYS A 64 6.17 -27.24 -3.16
C LYS A 64 6.52 -25.89 -3.78
N VAL A 65 6.57 -24.85 -2.95
CA VAL A 65 6.94 -23.48 -3.32
C VAL A 65 7.91 -22.96 -2.26
N LYS A 66 8.93 -22.21 -2.67
CA LYS A 66 9.83 -21.54 -1.72
C LYS A 66 9.23 -20.24 -1.23
N CYS A 67 9.48 -19.92 0.02
CA CYS A 67 9.08 -18.69 0.67
C CYS A 67 9.60 -17.45 -0.08
N ILE A 68 10.87 -17.50 -0.51
CA ILE A 68 11.48 -16.39 -1.27
C ILE A 68 10.78 -16.12 -2.61
N ASP A 69 10.33 -17.17 -3.30
CA ASP A 69 9.66 -17.04 -4.60
C ASP A 69 8.30 -16.35 -4.43
N VAL A 70 7.56 -16.70 -3.37
CA VAL A 70 6.31 -16.03 -3.00
C VAL A 70 6.57 -14.56 -2.67
N VAL A 71 7.55 -14.25 -1.83
CA VAL A 71 7.89 -12.85 -1.53
C VAL A 71 8.24 -12.06 -2.78
N GLN A 72 9.05 -12.62 -3.65
CA GLN A 72 9.48 -11.94 -4.86
C GLN A 72 8.30 -11.67 -5.80
N ALA A 73 7.36 -12.62 -5.94
CA ALA A 73 6.12 -12.44 -6.69
C ALA A 73 5.30 -11.24 -6.17
N TYR A 74 5.11 -11.15 -4.85
CA TYR A 74 4.38 -10.03 -4.24
C TYR A 74 5.12 -8.69 -4.38
N ILE A 75 6.44 -8.66 -4.23
CA ILE A 75 7.25 -7.45 -4.44
C ILE A 75 7.10 -6.96 -5.87
N ASN A 76 7.21 -7.85 -6.85
CA ASN A 76 7.06 -7.51 -8.27
C ASN A 76 5.69 -6.88 -8.53
N ARG A 77 4.62 -7.46 -7.97
CA ARG A 77 3.26 -6.92 -8.10
C ARG A 77 3.10 -5.56 -7.43
N ILE A 78 3.71 -5.37 -6.26
CA ILE A 78 3.69 -4.07 -5.56
C ILE A 78 4.38 -3.01 -6.42
N VAL A 79 5.55 -3.30 -6.98
CA VAL A 79 6.28 -2.37 -7.84
C VAL A 79 5.47 -1.99 -9.09
N GLU A 80 4.77 -2.95 -9.68
CA GLU A 80 3.91 -2.74 -10.85
C GLU A 80 2.67 -1.90 -10.53
N VAL A 81 1.98 -2.18 -9.42
CA VAL A 81 0.64 -1.64 -9.14
C VAL A 81 0.64 -0.43 -8.22
N ASN A 82 1.55 -0.36 -7.25
CA ASN A 82 1.53 0.70 -6.25
C ASN A 82 1.63 2.12 -6.85
N PRO A 83 2.36 2.38 -7.96
CA PRO A 83 2.32 3.69 -8.62
C PRO A 83 0.93 4.12 -9.10
N LEU A 84 0.03 3.17 -9.34
CA LEU A 84 -1.33 3.43 -9.83
C LEU A 84 -2.32 3.69 -8.69
N ILE A 85 -2.17 2.97 -7.57
CA ILE A 85 -3.14 2.97 -6.46
C ILE A 85 -2.65 3.72 -5.21
N ASN A 86 -1.34 3.96 -5.10
CA ASN A 86 -0.67 4.57 -3.96
C ASN A 86 -1.06 3.94 -2.60
N GLY A 87 -1.09 2.61 -2.54
CA GLY A 87 -1.56 1.84 -1.38
C GLY A 87 -0.48 1.53 -0.33
N ILE A 88 0.80 1.67 -0.67
CA ILE A 88 1.93 1.41 0.23
C ILE A 88 2.80 2.66 0.35
N VAL A 89 2.97 3.12 1.59
CA VAL A 89 3.74 4.33 1.94
C VAL A 89 5.23 4.03 2.12
N LYS A 90 5.58 2.87 2.67
CA LYS A 90 6.99 2.46 2.89
C LYS A 90 7.14 0.96 2.71
N TYR A 91 8.31 0.57 2.21
CA TYR A 91 8.65 -0.81 1.89
C TYR A 91 9.67 -1.39 2.88
N ARG A 92 9.51 -2.69 3.20
CA ARG A 92 10.49 -3.53 3.92
C ARG A 92 11.03 -4.68 3.06
N PHE A 93 11.16 -4.49 1.75
CA PHE A 93 11.50 -5.55 0.79
C PHE A 93 12.74 -6.36 1.19
N GLU A 94 13.83 -5.69 1.58
CA GLU A 94 15.08 -6.38 1.93
C GLU A 94 14.97 -7.18 3.24
N ALA A 95 14.22 -6.69 4.22
CA ALA A 95 13.95 -7.44 5.45
C ALA A 95 13.06 -8.65 5.16
N ALA A 96 12.00 -8.47 4.37
CA ALA A 96 11.10 -9.55 3.98
C ALA A 96 11.82 -10.66 3.21
N LYS A 97 12.74 -10.33 2.30
CA LYS A 97 13.58 -11.31 1.60
C LYS A 97 14.48 -12.09 2.58
N LYS A 98 15.12 -11.42 3.53
CA LYS A 98 15.96 -12.07 4.55
C LYS A 98 15.15 -13.02 5.44
N GLU A 99 13.98 -12.58 5.89
CA GLU A 99 13.04 -13.40 6.66
C GLU A 99 12.58 -14.63 5.86
N ALA A 100 12.24 -14.46 4.58
CA ALA A 100 11.87 -15.57 3.70
C ALA A 100 12.99 -16.59 3.50
N HIS A 101 14.23 -16.14 3.29
CA HIS A 101 15.39 -17.01 3.23
C HIS A 101 15.60 -17.80 4.53
N ALA A 102 15.37 -17.18 5.69
CA ALA A 102 15.48 -17.87 6.98
C ALA A 102 14.41 -18.97 7.12
N VAL A 103 13.18 -18.73 6.67
CA VAL A 103 12.11 -19.73 6.63
C VAL A 103 12.48 -20.88 5.70
N ASP A 104 12.94 -20.59 4.48
CA ASP A 104 13.35 -21.62 3.53
C ASP A 104 14.50 -22.48 4.07
N LYS A 105 15.49 -21.85 4.72
CA LYS A 105 16.59 -22.56 5.37
C LYS A 105 16.08 -23.49 6.48
N LYS A 106 15.19 -22.99 7.35
CA LYS A 106 14.60 -23.77 8.43
C LYS A 106 13.80 -24.97 7.91
N LEU A 107 13.06 -24.79 6.81
CA LEU A 107 12.32 -25.88 6.17
C LEU A 107 13.23 -26.90 5.51
N ALA A 108 14.39 -26.48 4.99
CA ALA A 108 15.39 -27.36 4.40
C ALA A 108 16.06 -28.27 5.44
N GLU A 109 16.21 -27.82 6.69
CA GLU A 109 16.76 -28.63 7.79
C GLU A 109 15.84 -29.79 8.24
N LYS A 110 14.60 -29.89 7.71
CA LYS A 110 13.65 -31.01 7.92
C LYS A 110 13.39 -31.41 9.38
N GLN A 111 13.43 -30.47 10.30
CA GLN A 111 13.28 -30.75 11.74
C GLN A 111 11.85 -31.06 12.17
N GLU A 112 10.83 -30.55 11.47
CA GLU A 112 9.42 -30.65 11.87
C GLU A 112 8.56 -31.12 10.68
N ASP A 113 7.54 -31.94 10.96
CA ASP A 113 6.52 -32.38 10.00
C ASP A 113 5.48 -31.28 9.70
N ASP A 114 4.70 -31.45 8.62
CA ASP A 114 3.71 -30.45 8.16
C ASP A 114 2.65 -30.14 9.22
N ALA A 115 2.17 -31.16 9.95
CA ALA A 115 1.11 -30.98 10.95
C ALA A 115 1.62 -30.22 12.19
N THR A 116 2.84 -30.52 12.65
CA THR A 116 3.50 -29.77 13.72
C THR A 116 3.75 -28.32 13.31
N LEU A 117 4.24 -28.11 12.08
CA LEU A 117 4.46 -26.76 11.53
C LEU A 117 3.16 -25.98 11.39
N GLU A 118 2.07 -26.60 10.95
CA GLU A 118 0.76 -25.95 10.82
C GLU A 118 0.20 -25.50 12.18
N LYS A 119 0.33 -26.34 13.22
CA LYS A 119 -0.13 -26.00 14.57
C LYS A 119 0.67 -24.84 15.17
N LYS A 120 1.97 -24.78 14.90
CA LYS A 120 2.88 -23.78 15.46
C LYS A 120 2.88 -22.47 14.66
N TRP A 121 2.81 -22.58 13.34
CA TRP A 121 2.93 -21.49 12.37
C TRP A 121 1.91 -21.67 11.22
N PRO A 122 0.62 -21.41 11.46
CA PRO A 122 -0.44 -21.65 10.47
C PRO A 122 -0.28 -20.83 9.19
N PHE A 123 0.32 -19.65 9.28
CA PHE A 123 0.62 -18.75 8.15
C PHE A 123 2.10 -18.65 7.83
N LEU A 124 2.88 -19.71 8.12
CA LEU A 124 4.32 -19.74 7.85
C LEU A 124 4.63 -19.30 6.43
N GLY A 125 5.38 -18.22 6.30
CA GLY A 125 5.87 -17.77 5.01
C GLY A 125 4.84 -16.99 4.16
N VAL A 126 3.71 -16.59 4.74
CA VAL A 126 2.69 -15.78 4.03
C VAL A 126 3.01 -14.29 4.17
N PRO A 127 3.13 -13.54 3.06
CA PRO A 127 3.34 -12.09 3.12
C PRO A 127 2.17 -11.34 3.78
N LEU A 128 2.46 -10.40 4.66
CA LEU A 128 1.48 -9.53 5.31
C LEU A 128 1.91 -8.05 5.26
N THR A 129 0.94 -7.16 5.07
CA THR A 129 1.09 -5.70 5.24
C THR A 129 0.34 -5.22 6.48
N VAL A 130 0.87 -4.23 7.19
CA VAL A 130 0.26 -3.68 8.40
C VAL A 130 -0.04 -2.19 8.21
N LYS A 131 -1.27 -1.77 8.50
CA LYS A 131 -1.65 -0.35 8.41
C LYS A 131 -0.78 0.50 9.34
N GLU A 132 -0.33 1.65 8.87
CA GLU A 132 0.56 2.56 9.61
C GLU A 132 0.00 3.05 10.96
N ALA A 133 -1.31 2.93 11.18
CA ALA A 133 -1.95 3.23 12.45
C ALA A 133 -1.54 2.30 13.62
N PHE A 134 -0.76 1.24 13.36
CA PHE A 134 -0.33 0.27 14.37
C PHE A 134 1.19 0.25 14.55
N GLN A 135 1.63 0.11 15.81
CA GLN A 135 3.04 -0.03 16.16
C GLN A 135 3.54 -1.43 15.75
N LEU A 136 4.68 -1.47 15.07
CA LEU A 136 5.38 -2.71 14.71
C LEU A 136 6.68 -2.77 15.51
N GLN A 137 6.89 -3.88 16.24
CA GLN A 137 8.07 -4.00 17.10
C GLN A 137 9.36 -3.94 16.25
N GLY A 138 10.29 -3.07 16.65
CA GLY A 138 11.59 -2.92 15.97
C GLY A 138 11.56 -2.16 14.64
N THR A 139 10.42 -1.65 14.17
CA THR A 139 10.39 -0.89 12.90
C THR A 139 9.27 0.16 12.84
N VAL A 140 9.58 1.29 12.20
CA VAL A 140 8.57 2.21 11.65
C VAL A 140 8.26 1.72 10.22
N LEU A 141 7.06 1.14 10.02
CA LEU A 141 6.38 0.73 8.76
C LEU A 141 6.66 -0.61 8.03
N CYS A 142 5.52 -1.25 7.68
CA CYS A 142 5.06 -2.06 6.54
C CYS A 142 5.95 -3.07 5.76
N ILE A 143 5.88 -4.32 6.21
CA ILE A 143 5.66 -5.64 5.56
C ILE A 143 6.24 -6.61 6.60
N PHE A 144 5.41 -7.48 7.16
CA PHE A 144 5.79 -8.43 8.21
C PHE A 144 5.58 -9.85 7.69
N PHE A 145 6.47 -10.77 8.07
CA PHE A 145 6.29 -12.21 7.91
C PHE A 145 5.87 -12.83 9.24
N LEU A 146 4.81 -13.64 9.22
CA LEU A 146 4.43 -14.53 10.33
C LEU A 146 5.17 -15.87 10.25
#